data_AF-A0AAT9TGV7-F1
#
_entry.id   AF-A0AAT9TGV7-F1
#
_cell.length_a   1.000
_cell.length_b   1.000
_cell.length_c   1.000
_cell.angle_alpha   90.00
_cell.angle_beta   90.00
_cell.angle_gamma   90.00
#
_symmetry.space_group_name_H-M   'P 1'
#
loop_
_entity.id
_entity.type
_entity.pdbx_description
1 polymer ?
#
loop_
_entity_poly.entity_id
_entity_poly.type
_entity_poly.pdbx_seq_one_letter_code
_entity_poly.pdbx_strand_id
1 'polypeptide(L)'
;MIRTPWRRREEPLDHAELARLLPAPGDPELSSDRLSGLEEHLMTEIRNRTPDPAPDPAPAPVPGTAPDTSTGAPPAGLHEGAHASRPVRRPGRRPVLVGVAAALALAAAGVAGLAGSPGGSSGSESPGRAVAPPAGAVPAPVVQVVRGSTAGLAGAVADISGAAARAELPEPGPGQFLYVRSEVSWLVSWEGADGKNKSYVDKIHPREVWMSPDGRKGWLIEPYKEAVDRGGITLDDPEGGERTLNSPSYDYLRTLPTDPEILLKKIYDETRGMGNGPDQQAFSTIGDLLREQVAPPKLAAGLYRAAARIPGVVLVDDSVDAAGRHGIAIARTDEGDGSRTEWIFDRETYTYLGERTVQTRDAEGIKAGTVKGHTAVTDRAVVDAVKQRPAGSAPGERAPAPATPSAGT
;
A
#
# COMPACT_ATOMS: atom_id res chain seq x y z
N MET A 1 -51.86 33.52 -40.98
CA MET A 1 -51.88 32.34 -40.09
C MET A 1 -50.45 32.01 -39.69
N ILE A 2 -50.16 32.17 -38.41
CA ILE A 2 -48.83 32.07 -37.80
C ILE A 2 -48.58 30.59 -37.45
N ARG A 3 -47.47 29.99 -37.91
CA ARG A 3 -47.04 28.64 -37.50
C ARG A 3 -45.95 28.76 -36.44
N THR A 4 -46.26 28.31 -35.24
CA THR A 4 -45.34 28.18 -34.09
C THR A 4 -44.55 26.87 -34.20
N PRO A 5 -43.25 26.81 -33.88
CA PRO A 5 -42.49 25.56 -33.84
C PRO A 5 -42.70 24.81 -32.52
N TRP A 6 -42.81 23.49 -32.61
CA TRP A 6 -42.92 22.56 -31.47
C TRP A 6 -41.58 22.51 -30.70
N ARG A 7 -41.60 22.90 -29.42
CA ARG A 7 -40.53 22.56 -28.48
C ARG A 7 -40.70 21.11 -28.02
N ARG A 8 -39.66 20.29 -28.19
CA ARG A 8 -39.51 19.02 -27.48
C ARG A 8 -39.20 19.34 -26.02
N ARG A 9 -40.12 19.00 -25.11
CA ARG A 9 -39.89 19.02 -23.66
C ARG A 9 -39.16 17.71 -23.35
N GLU A 10 -37.88 17.77 -23.00
CA GLU A 10 -37.21 16.69 -22.31
C GLU A 10 -37.58 16.83 -20.83
N GLU A 11 -38.51 15.99 -20.37
CA GLU A 11 -38.69 15.77 -18.93
C GLU A 11 -37.54 14.87 -18.45
N PRO A 12 -36.84 15.21 -17.35
CA PRO A 12 -35.85 14.32 -16.77
C PRO A 12 -36.57 13.10 -16.17
N LEU A 13 -36.13 11.90 -16.57
CA LEU A 13 -36.59 10.66 -15.97
C LEU A 13 -36.35 10.70 -14.47
N ASP A 14 -37.35 10.30 -13.68
CA ASP A 14 -37.21 10.26 -12.24
C ASP A 14 -36.26 9.14 -11.79
N HIS A 15 -35.76 9.23 -10.56
CA HIS A 15 -34.83 8.24 -10.01
C HIS A 15 -35.40 6.82 -9.95
N ALA A 16 -36.73 6.66 -9.89
CA ALA A 16 -37.35 5.34 -9.83
C ALA A 16 -37.37 4.65 -11.20
N GLU A 17 -37.50 5.39 -12.30
CA GLU A 17 -37.34 4.87 -13.66
C GLU A 17 -35.89 4.54 -14.00
N LEU A 18 -34.93 5.37 -13.58
CA LEU A 18 -33.50 5.08 -13.74
C LEU A 18 -33.07 3.82 -12.96
N ALA A 19 -33.62 3.59 -11.77
CA ALA A 19 -33.35 2.41 -10.96
C ALA A 19 -33.85 1.10 -11.60
N ARG A 20 -34.84 1.15 -12.50
CA ARG A 20 -35.37 -0.02 -13.23
C ARG A 20 -34.57 -0.37 -14.48
N LEU A 21 -33.75 0.56 -14.98
CA LEU A 21 -32.89 0.37 -16.15
C LEU A 21 -31.49 -0.16 -15.79
N LEU A 22 -31.16 -0.21 -14.51
CA LEU A 22 -29.93 -0.79 -13.99
C LEU A 22 -30.21 -2.24 -13.54
N PRO A 23 -29.34 -3.22 -13.86
CA PRO A 23 -29.45 -4.55 -13.27
C PRO A 23 -29.35 -4.43 -11.75
N ALA A 24 -30.15 -5.23 -11.02
CA ALA A 24 -30.10 -5.27 -9.57
C ALA A 24 -28.64 -5.52 -9.12
N PRO A 25 -28.11 -4.74 -8.15
CA PRO A 25 -26.77 -4.99 -7.63
C PRO A 25 -26.72 -6.43 -7.12
N GLY A 26 -25.77 -7.21 -7.64
CA GLY A 26 -25.49 -8.53 -7.08
C GLY A 26 -25.05 -8.32 -5.64
N ASP A 27 -25.89 -8.73 -4.69
CA ASP A 27 -25.57 -8.75 -3.27
C ASP A 27 -24.55 -9.89 -3.06
N PRO A 28 -23.29 -9.64 -2.67
CA PRO A 28 -22.46 -10.72 -2.17
C PRO A 28 -23.00 -11.04 -0.78
N GLU A 29 -23.81 -12.11 -0.65
CA GLU A 29 -24.29 -12.59 0.65
C GLU A 29 -23.08 -12.95 1.54
N LEU A 30 -22.64 -11.97 2.33
CA LEU A 30 -21.73 -12.19 3.44
C LEU A 30 -22.50 -13.02 4.47
N SER A 31 -21.90 -14.12 4.92
CA SER A 31 -22.45 -14.91 6.03
C SER A 31 -22.72 -14.00 7.24
N SER A 32 -23.77 -14.26 8.03
CA SER A 32 -24.14 -13.46 9.22
C SER A 32 -22.96 -13.09 10.11
N ASP A 33 -22.03 -14.03 10.29
CA ASP A 33 -20.85 -13.88 11.15
C ASP A 33 -19.83 -12.89 10.56
N ARG A 34 -19.78 -12.77 9.23
CA ARG A 34 -18.97 -11.77 8.52
C ARG A 34 -19.59 -10.38 8.60
N LEU A 35 -20.91 -10.29 8.60
CA LEU A 35 -21.62 -9.02 8.80
C LEU A 35 -21.37 -8.50 10.23
N SER A 36 -21.51 -9.36 11.24
CA SER A 36 -21.25 -9.01 12.64
C SER A 36 -19.80 -8.65 12.91
N GLY A 37 -18.84 -9.37 12.32
CA GLY A 37 -17.41 -9.05 12.45
C GLY A 37 -17.03 -7.74 11.76
N LEU A 38 -17.66 -7.43 10.63
CA LEU A 38 -17.48 -6.14 9.94
C LEU A 38 -18.11 -4.99 10.75
N GLU A 39 -19.27 -5.21 11.34
CA GLU A 39 -19.94 -4.27 12.23
C GLU A 39 -19.10 -4.00 13.50
N GLU A 40 -18.58 -5.02 14.17
CA GLU A 40 -17.69 -4.84 15.33
C GLU A 40 -16.39 -4.10 14.97
N HIS A 41 -15.81 -4.42 13.81
CA HIS A 41 -14.62 -3.74 13.32
C HIS A 41 -14.89 -2.25 13.05
N LEU A 42 -16.00 -1.94 12.38
CA LEU A 42 -16.46 -0.56 12.12
C LEU A 42 -16.78 0.18 13.42
N MET A 43 -17.45 -0.46 14.38
CA MET A 43 -17.79 0.16 15.67
C MET A 43 -16.54 0.42 16.53
N THR A 44 -15.52 -0.43 16.42
CA THR A 44 -14.20 -0.20 17.03
C THR A 44 -13.48 0.96 16.38
N GLU A 45 -13.57 1.08 15.06
CA GLU A 45 -13.00 2.19 14.27
C GLU A 45 -13.65 3.53 14.62
N ILE A 46 -14.98 3.57 14.75
CA ILE A 46 -15.75 4.76 15.18
C ILE A 46 -15.42 5.16 16.62
N ARG A 47 -15.28 4.19 17.53
CA ARG A 47 -14.94 4.44 18.94
C ARG A 47 -13.50 4.91 19.10
N ASN A 48 -12.59 4.49 18.23
CA ASN A 48 -11.20 4.97 18.21
C ASN A 48 -11.05 6.34 17.52
N ARG A 49 -12.04 6.76 16.70
CA ARG A 49 -12.13 8.11 16.12
C ARG A 49 -12.80 9.13 17.04
N THR A 50 -13.53 8.68 18.05
CA THR A 50 -14.19 9.53 19.03
C THR A 50 -13.48 9.38 20.37
N PRO A 51 -12.65 10.34 20.81
CA PRO A 51 -12.22 10.34 22.19
C PRO A 51 -13.48 10.45 23.07
N ASP A 52 -13.60 9.61 24.08
CA ASP A 52 -14.61 9.79 25.12
C ASP A 52 -14.55 11.26 25.59
N PRO A 53 -15.68 11.97 25.72
CA PRO A 53 -15.66 13.25 26.39
C PRO A 53 -15.13 12.99 27.81
N ALA A 54 -14.00 13.63 28.12
CA ALA A 54 -13.47 13.63 29.48
C ALA A 54 -14.62 14.03 30.43
N PRO A 55 -14.86 13.30 31.53
CA PRO A 55 -15.83 13.73 32.51
C PRO A 55 -15.43 15.12 33.04
N ASP A 56 -16.43 15.99 33.17
CA ASP A 56 -16.27 17.35 33.71
C ASP A 56 -15.39 17.35 34.96
N PRO A 57 -14.47 18.33 35.12
CA PRO A 57 -13.69 18.44 36.33
C PRO A 57 -14.65 18.74 37.50
N ALA A 58 -14.71 17.82 38.46
CA ALA A 58 -15.42 18.02 39.71
C ALA A 58 -14.90 19.30 40.40
N PRO A 59 -15.77 20.12 41.02
CA PRO A 59 -15.35 21.34 41.69
C PRO A 59 -14.46 20.99 42.89
N ALA A 60 -13.39 21.79 43.08
CA ALA A 60 -12.39 21.62 44.11
C ALA A 60 -13.01 21.61 45.54
N PRO A 61 -12.59 20.70 46.44
CA PRO A 61 -12.99 20.76 47.84
C PRO A 61 -12.10 21.74 48.61
N VAL A 62 -12.74 22.69 49.31
CA VAL A 62 -12.13 23.52 50.35
C VAL A 62 -11.83 22.70 51.62
N PRO A 63 -10.80 23.05 52.40
CA PRO A 63 -10.22 22.18 53.41
C PRO A 63 -10.99 22.21 54.74
N GLY A 64 -11.09 21.07 55.40
CA GLY A 64 -11.53 21.04 56.79
C GLY A 64 -11.75 19.64 57.37
N THR A 65 -10.93 19.34 58.38
CA THR A 65 -11.23 18.48 59.54
C THR A 65 -11.17 16.96 59.35
N ALA A 66 -10.02 16.40 59.76
CA ALA A 66 -9.91 15.04 60.30
C ALA A 66 -10.71 14.94 61.63
N PRO A 67 -11.06 13.74 62.16
CA PRO A 67 -10.02 12.88 62.74
C PRO A 67 -10.27 11.35 62.65
N ASP A 68 -9.19 10.61 62.96
CA ASP A 68 -9.09 9.35 63.72
C ASP A 68 -9.87 8.08 63.28
N THR A 69 -9.39 6.84 63.38
CA THR A 69 -8.18 6.18 63.92
C THR A 69 -8.26 4.67 63.61
N SER A 70 -7.11 3.98 63.65
CA SER A 70 -6.89 2.65 64.29
C SER A 70 -7.67 1.43 63.75
N THR A 71 -7.08 0.43 63.10
CA THR A 71 -6.21 -0.66 63.62
C THR A 71 -6.88 -2.01 63.34
N GLY A 72 -6.10 -3.02 62.95
CA GLY A 72 -6.43 -4.40 63.31
C GLY A 72 -6.42 -5.42 62.18
N ALA A 73 -5.29 -6.09 61.99
CA ALA A 73 -5.21 -7.50 61.59
C ALA A 73 -5.08 -8.37 62.87
N PRO A 74 -5.01 -9.71 62.83
CA PRO A 74 -5.74 -10.80 62.12
C PRO A 74 -6.32 -11.78 63.21
N PRO A 75 -6.35 -13.16 63.17
CA PRO A 75 -6.22 -14.20 62.12
C PRO A 75 -7.19 -15.43 62.22
N ALA A 76 -6.98 -16.41 61.31
CA ALA A 76 -7.05 -17.89 61.46
C ALA A 76 -8.37 -18.68 61.58
N GLY A 77 -8.38 -19.85 60.90
CA GLY A 77 -9.30 -21.00 61.10
C GLY A 77 -9.70 -21.68 59.77
N LEU A 78 -8.90 -22.58 59.20
CA LEU A 78 -9.05 -24.05 59.27
C LEU A 78 -10.50 -24.56 59.19
N HIS A 79 -10.85 -25.28 58.12
CA HIS A 79 -11.54 -26.58 58.21
C HIS A 79 -11.41 -27.38 56.90
N GLU A 80 -11.27 -28.68 57.12
CA GLU A 80 -10.88 -29.78 56.25
C GLU A 80 -12.11 -30.59 55.84
N GLY A 81 -12.07 -31.24 54.67
CA GLY A 81 -12.75 -32.53 54.51
C GLY A 81 -13.71 -32.72 53.33
N ALA A 82 -13.41 -33.77 52.56
CA ALA A 82 -14.32 -34.74 51.93
C ALA A 82 -14.67 -34.61 50.42
N HIS A 83 -13.88 -35.36 49.65
CA HIS A 83 -14.23 -36.42 48.69
C HIS A 83 -15.22 -36.24 47.52
N ALA A 84 -14.68 -36.66 46.36
CA ALA A 84 -15.30 -37.32 45.20
C ALA A 84 -16.17 -36.43 44.28
N SER A 85 -15.93 -36.34 42.97
CA SER A 85 -15.90 -37.48 42.03
C SER A 85 -15.30 -37.06 40.68
N ARG A 86 -14.55 -37.96 40.05
CA ARG A 86 -14.13 -37.87 38.63
C ARG A 86 -15.34 -38.07 37.71
N PRO A 87 -15.40 -37.36 36.57
CA PRO A 87 -15.86 -38.00 35.35
C PRO A 87 -14.86 -37.83 34.19
N VAL A 88 -14.72 -38.93 33.44
CA VAL A 88 -14.05 -39.04 32.15
C VAL A 88 -14.86 -38.30 31.08
N ARG A 89 -14.22 -37.52 30.19
CA ARG A 89 -14.81 -37.09 28.91
C ARG A 89 -13.84 -37.27 27.74
N ARG A 90 -14.44 -37.80 26.65
CA ARG A 90 -13.90 -38.24 25.35
C ARG A 90 -13.39 -37.08 24.47
N PRO A 91 -12.60 -37.35 23.41
CA PRO A 91 -11.95 -36.30 22.63
C PRO A 91 -12.94 -35.62 21.68
N GLY A 92 -13.04 -34.29 21.77
CA GLY A 92 -13.80 -33.47 20.84
C GLY A 92 -12.97 -33.19 19.58
N ARG A 93 -13.47 -33.66 18.44
CA ARG A 93 -13.03 -33.23 17.10
C ARG A 93 -13.25 -31.71 17.00
N ARG A 94 -12.17 -30.95 16.83
CA ARG A 94 -12.26 -29.53 16.46
C ARG A 94 -12.41 -29.44 14.94
N PRO A 95 -13.42 -28.73 14.41
CA PRO A 95 -13.49 -28.45 12.98
C PRO A 95 -12.32 -27.53 12.62
N VAL A 96 -11.55 -27.94 11.61
CA VAL A 96 -10.53 -27.11 10.96
C VAL A 96 -11.28 -26.05 10.16
N LEU A 97 -11.18 -24.79 10.60
CA LEU A 97 -11.64 -23.64 9.84
C LEU A 97 -10.62 -23.36 8.75
N VAL A 98 -11.07 -23.46 7.50
CA VAL A 98 -10.35 -23.12 6.28
C VAL A 98 -10.11 -21.61 6.28
N GLY A 99 -8.85 -21.19 6.44
CA GLY A 99 -8.43 -19.79 6.36
C GLY A 99 -8.11 -19.43 4.92
N VAL A 100 -8.74 -18.37 4.41
CA VAL A 100 -8.42 -17.81 3.09
C VAL A 100 -7.20 -16.91 3.24
N ALA A 101 -6.10 -17.26 2.57
CA ALA A 101 -4.88 -16.48 2.51
C ALA A 101 -5.09 -15.19 1.68
N ALA A 102 -5.05 -14.04 2.33
CA ALA A 102 -4.95 -12.72 1.70
C ALA A 102 -3.84 -11.93 2.38
N ALA A 103 -2.61 -12.10 1.92
CA ALA A 103 -1.46 -11.35 2.44
C ALA A 103 -0.41 -11.09 1.36
N LEU A 104 -0.80 -10.53 0.20
CA LEU A 104 0.13 -9.89 -0.74
C LEU A 104 -0.45 -8.61 -1.39
N ALA A 105 -1.21 -7.83 -0.62
CA ALA A 105 -1.68 -6.50 -1.03
C ALA A 105 -1.73 -5.50 0.14
N LEU A 106 -0.62 -5.34 0.87
CA LEU A 106 -0.53 -4.36 1.98
C LEU A 106 0.25 -3.08 1.66
N ALA A 107 0.42 -2.73 0.39
CA ALA A 107 1.02 -1.44 0.01
C ALA A 107 0.18 -0.55 -0.91
N ALA A 108 -1.08 -0.90 -1.22
CA ALA A 108 -2.00 -0.03 -1.96
C ALA A 108 -3.50 -0.28 -1.68
N ALA A 109 -3.87 -0.83 -0.53
CA ALA A 109 -5.28 -0.90 -0.10
C ALA A 109 -5.56 0.26 0.86
N GLY A 110 -5.86 1.43 0.29
CA GLY A 110 -6.10 2.64 1.04
C GLY A 110 -6.88 3.71 0.28
N VAL A 111 -7.78 3.33 -0.63
CA VAL A 111 -8.84 4.23 -1.13
C VAL A 111 -10.09 3.41 -1.46
N ALA A 112 -10.74 2.86 -0.43
CA ALA A 112 -12.15 2.51 -0.55
C ALA A 112 -12.96 3.78 -0.21
N GLY A 113 -13.73 4.26 -1.18
CA GLY A 113 -14.39 5.55 -1.16
C GLY A 113 -15.33 5.75 0.02
N LEU A 114 -15.26 6.95 0.61
CA LEU A 114 -16.38 7.53 1.33
C LEU A 114 -17.03 8.56 0.41
N ALA A 115 -17.85 8.06 -0.51
CA ALA A 115 -18.89 8.87 -1.12
C ALA A 115 -19.85 9.30 0.01
N GLY A 116 -20.08 10.60 0.13
CA GLY A 116 -20.94 11.17 1.15
C GLY A 116 -22.37 10.63 1.06
N SER A 117 -22.92 10.22 2.19
CA SER A 117 -24.36 10.06 2.32
C SER A 117 -25.01 11.44 2.53
N PRO A 118 -26.11 11.75 1.83
CA PRO A 118 -26.82 13.02 1.98
C PRO A 118 -27.85 12.94 3.11
N GLY A 119 -28.06 14.09 3.79
CA GLY A 119 -29.32 14.40 4.45
C GLY A 119 -29.25 14.57 5.97
N GLY A 120 -29.37 15.82 6.41
CA GLY A 120 -29.61 16.18 7.81
C GLY A 120 -29.39 17.66 8.09
N SER A 121 -30.26 18.53 7.58
CA SER A 121 -30.23 19.96 7.92
C SER A 121 -30.68 20.20 9.36
N SER A 122 -29.79 20.66 10.22
CA SER A 122 -30.11 21.60 11.30
C SER A 122 -28.83 22.35 11.71
N GLY A 123 -28.92 23.68 11.73
CA GLY A 123 -27.79 24.59 11.73
C GLY A 123 -26.96 24.63 13.02
N SER A 124 -25.65 24.67 12.82
CA SER A 124 -24.64 25.34 13.66
C SER A 124 -23.32 25.25 12.88
N GLU A 125 -22.93 26.34 12.19
CA GLU A 125 -21.62 26.44 11.56
C GLU A 125 -20.54 26.50 12.65
N SER A 126 -20.03 25.33 13.06
CA SER A 126 -18.71 25.26 13.69
C SER A 126 -17.65 25.30 12.57
N PRO A 127 -16.62 26.16 12.66
CA PRO A 127 -15.55 26.15 11.68
C PRO A 127 -14.90 24.75 11.69
N GLY A 128 -14.88 24.11 10.51
CA GLY A 128 -14.36 22.77 10.30
C GLY A 128 -12.99 22.61 10.96
N ARG A 129 -12.92 21.75 11.97
CA ARG A 129 -11.66 21.42 12.64
C ARG A 129 -10.80 20.69 11.63
N ALA A 130 -9.78 21.38 11.11
CA ALA A 130 -8.73 20.76 10.29
C ALA A 130 -8.22 19.51 11.03
N VAL A 131 -8.28 18.36 10.36
CA VAL A 131 -7.81 17.12 10.96
C VAL A 131 -6.30 17.21 10.96
N ALA A 132 -5.69 17.25 12.14
CA ALA A 132 -4.23 17.26 12.23
C ALA A 132 -3.69 16.02 11.50
N PRO A 133 -2.63 16.15 10.69
CA PRO A 133 -2.07 15.00 9.98
C PRO A 133 -1.61 13.93 10.98
N PRO A 134 -1.60 12.65 10.59
CA PRO A 134 -1.11 11.56 11.44
C PRO A 134 0.29 11.87 11.98
N ALA A 135 0.60 11.41 13.19
CA ALA A 135 1.94 11.55 13.76
C ALA A 135 2.98 10.90 12.84
N GLY A 136 4.00 11.66 12.43
CA GLY A 136 5.04 11.20 11.50
C GLY A 136 4.80 11.56 10.02
N ALA A 137 3.62 12.07 9.67
CA ALA A 137 3.33 12.54 8.32
C ALA A 137 3.97 13.91 8.05
N VAL A 138 4.42 14.12 6.82
CA VAL A 138 5.01 15.36 6.30
C VAL A 138 4.23 15.83 5.06
N PRO A 139 4.23 17.13 4.71
CA PRO A 139 3.59 17.58 3.48
C PRO A 139 4.14 16.84 2.25
N ALA A 140 3.25 16.37 1.39
CA ALA A 140 3.60 15.71 0.14
C ALA A 140 4.38 16.68 -0.76
N PRO A 141 5.52 16.27 -1.33
CA PRO A 141 6.23 17.08 -2.31
C PRO A 141 5.34 17.37 -3.52
N VAL A 142 5.42 18.59 -4.04
CA VAL A 142 4.80 18.98 -5.31
C VAL A 142 5.91 19.27 -6.31
N VAL A 143 5.97 18.47 -7.37
CA VAL A 143 7.02 18.55 -8.39
C VAL A 143 6.43 18.94 -9.76
N GLN A 144 7.28 19.44 -10.64
CA GLN A 144 6.90 19.60 -12.04
C GLN A 144 6.77 18.22 -12.69
N VAL A 145 5.58 17.93 -13.23
CA VAL A 145 5.31 16.69 -13.96
C VAL A 145 5.98 16.79 -15.33
N VAL A 146 7.10 16.08 -15.50
CA VAL A 146 7.80 15.99 -16.79
C VAL A 146 6.89 15.30 -17.81
N ARG A 147 6.79 15.84 -19.02
CA ARG A 147 5.95 15.25 -20.07
C ARG A 147 6.57 13.92 -20.54
N GLY A 148 5.76 12.87 -20.60
CA GLY A 148 6.16 11.61 -21.22
C GLY A 148 6.00 11.63 -22.75
N SER A 149 6.81 10.84 -23.44
CA SER A 149 6.79 10.70 -24.90
C SER A 149 6.91 9.24 -25.31
N THR A 150 6.27 8.86 -26.42
CA THR A 150 6.54 7.57 -27.07
C THR A 150 7.80 7.60 -27.94
N ALA A 151 8.31 8.81 -28.26
CA ALA A 151 9.58 8.96 -28.95
C ALA A 151 10.71 8.41 -28.08
N GLY A 152 11.59 7.58 -28.65
CA GLY A 152 12.72 6.98 -27.94
C GLY A 152 12.37 5.81 -27.01
N LEU A 153 11.08 5.57 -26.70
CA LEU A 153 10.64 4.50 -25.79
C LEU A 153 11.20 3.13 -26.21
N ALA A 154 11.11 2.78 -27.49
CA ALA A 154 11.59 1.49 -27.98
C ALA A 154 13.11 1.30 -27.78
N GLY A 155 13.89 2.37 -27.96
CA GLY A 155 15.34 2.34 -27.73
C GLY A 155 15.67 2.21 -26.25
N ALA A 156 15.06 3.05 -25.41
CA ALA A 156 15.25 3.01 -23.96
C ALA A 156 14.88 1.63 -23.37
N VAL A 157 13.75 1.04 -23.81
CA VAL A 157 13.34 -0.30 -23.38
C VAL A 157 14.31 -1.37 -23.86
N ALA A 158 14.88 -1.24 -25.07
CA ALA A 158 15.89 -2.17 -25.55
C ALA A 158 17.15 -2.15 -24.67
N ASP A 159 17.61 -0.95 -24.28
CA ASP A 159 18.75 -0.77 -23.39
C ASP A 159 18.46 -1.31 -21.98
N ILE A 160 17.33 -0.92 -21.39
CA ILE A 160 16.86 -1.38 -20.07
C ILE A 160 16.76 -2.91 -20.03
N SER A 161 16.07 -3.50 -21.00
CA SER A 161 15.94 -4.96 -21.07
C SER A 161 17.27 -5.66 -21.37
N GLY A 162 18.18 -5.00 -22.10
CA GLY A 162 19.53 -5.51 -22.36
C GLY A 162 20.38 -5.54 -21.10
N ALA A 163 20.36 -4.47 -20.32
CA ALA A 163 21.03 -4.39 -19.01
C ALA A 163 20.43 -5.40 -18.03
N ALA A 164 19.10 -5.46 -17.91
CA ALA A 164 18.41 -6.40 -17.04
C ALA A 164 18.76 -7.86 -17.37
N ALA A 165 18.85 -8.24 -18.65
CA ALA A 165 19.19 -9.60 -19.05
C ALA A 165 20.64 -10.00 -18.73
N ARG A 166 21.53 -9.02 -18.55
CA ARG A 166 22.96 -9.21 -18.23
C ARG A 166 23.25 -9.04 -16.74
N ALA A 167 22.26 -8.64 -15.94
CA ALA A 167 22.44 -8.41 -14.52
C ALA A 167 22.85 -9.70 -13.82
N GLU A 168 23.96 -9.64 -13.09
CA GLU A 168 24.44 -10.73 -12.24
C GLU A 168 23.80 -10.60 -10.86
N LEU A 169 22.54 -11.00 -10.77
CA LEU A 169 21.80 -11.01 -9.51
C LEU A 169 22.01 -12.35 -8.78
N PRO A 170 22.14 -12.35 -7.44
CA PRO A 170 22.34 -13.58 -6.70
C PRO A 170 21.07 -14.45 -6.77
N GLU A 171 21.24 -15.73 -7.16
CA GLU A 171 20.16 -16.71 -7.14
C GLU A 171 20.09 -17.39 -5.77
N PRO A 172 18.91 -17.48 -5.13
CA PRO A 172 18.79 -18.11 -3.84
C PRO A 172 18.85 -19.63 -3.93
N GLY A 173 19.71 -20.24 -3.11
CA GLY A 173 19.73 -21.68 -2.88
C GLY A 173 18.66 -22.15 -1.90
N PRO A 174 18.50 -23.48 -1.71
CA PRO A 174 17.58 -24.04 -0.74
C PRO A 174 17.85 -23.51 0.68
N GLY A 175 16.80 -23.04 1.36
CA GLY A 175 16.89 -22.52 2.73
C GLY A 175 17.41 -21.08 2.86
N GLN A 176 17.82 -20.46 1.76
CA GLN A 176 18.20 -19.05 1.73
C GLN A 176 16.97 -18.14 1.50
N PHE A 177 17.17 -16.85 1.67
CA PHE A 177 16.15 -15.82 1.53
C PHE A 177 16.62 -14.73 0.57
N LEU A 178 15.71 -14.24 -0.25
CA LEU A 178 15.89 -13.02 -1.00
C LEU A 178 15.68 -11.85 -0.06
N TYR A 179 16.65 -10.95 0.02
CA TYR A 179 16.62 -9.72 0.79
C TYR A 179 16.51 -8.51 -0.14
N VAL A 180 15.58 -7.61 0.17
CA VAL A 180 15.48 -6.31 -0.49
C VAL A 180 15.37 -5.23 0.57
N ARG A 181 16.22 -4.21 0.47
CA ARG A 181 16.12 -2.97 1.22
C ARG A 181 15.77 -1.83 0.30
N SER A 182 14.83 -1.00 0.73
CA SER A 182 14.42 0.22 0.03
C SER A 182 14.25 1.39 1.00
N GLU A 183 14.32 2.61 0.50
CA GLU A 183 13.72 3.78 1.14
C GLU A 183 12.33 4.00 0.53
N VAL A 184 11.31 4.28 1.35
CA VAL A 184 9.91 4.41 0.90
C VAL A 184 9.20 5.59 1.57
N SER A 185 8.20 6.14 0.86
CA SER A 185 7.25 7.13 1.39
C SER A 185 5.95 7.03 0.59
N TRP A 186 4.81 7.08 1.29
CA TRP A 186 3.49 6.90 0.71
C TRP A 186 2.50 7.95 1.24
N LEU A 187 1.51 8.29 0.42
CA LEU A 187 0.39 9.15 0.80
C LEU A 187 -0.40 8.50 1.94
N VAL A 188 -0.64 9.26 3.00
CA VAL A 188 -1.42 8.78 4.17
C VAL A 188 -2.64 9.61 4.47
N SER A 189 -2.67 10.86 4.06
CA SER A 189 -3.87 11.68 4.16
C SER A 189 -3.87 12.79 3.13
N TRP A 190 -5.07 13.25 2.79
CA TRP A 190 -5.27 14.44 1.98
C TRP A 190 -6.59 15.10 2.36
N GLU A 191 -6.66 16.41 2.24
CA GLU A 191 -7.86 17.22 2.52
C GLU A 191 -8.34 17.90 1.24
N GLY A 192 -9.60 17.64 0.86
CA GLY A 192 -10.28 18.16 -0.33
C GLY A 192 -11.04 19.49 -0.14
N ALA A 193 -11.94 19.80 -1.07
CA ALA A 193 -12.19 21.10 -1.72
C ALA A 193 -12.53 22.37 -0.90
N ASP A 194 -12.60 22.33 0.42
CA ASP A 194 -12.99 23.48 1.26
C ASP A 194 -11.90 23.94 2.25
N GLY A 195 -10.63 23.57 2.02
CA GLY A 195 -9.57 24.38 2.63
C GLY A 195 -8.10 24.00 2.52
N LYS A 196 -7.60 23.55 1.35
CA LYS A 196 -6.28 23.95 0.74
C LYS A 196 -5.58 22.86 -0.11
N ASN A 197 -6.24 21.75 -0.52
CA ASN A 197 -5.61 20.65 -1.29
C ASN A 197 -4.26 20.25 -0.69
N LYS A 198 -4.26 19.94 0.61
CA LYS A 198 -3.06 19.51 1.31
C LYS A 198 -3.01 18.00 1.28
N SER A 199 -1.90 17.47 0.80
CA SER A 199 -1.60 16.05 0.84
C SER A 199 -0.43 15.84 1.78
N TYR A 200 -0.47 14.75 2.54
CA TYR A 200 0.59 14.35 3.46
C TYR A 200 1.04 12.94 3.13
N VAL A 201 2.35 12.77 3.12
CA VAL A 201 3.01 11.49 2.95
C VAL A 201 3.77 11.15 4.21
N ASP A 202 4.15 9.89 4.32
CA ASP A 202 5.03 9.45 5.38
C ASP A 202 6.41 10.01 5.16
N LYS A 203 7.12 10.32 6.25
CA LYS A 203 8.53 10.65 6.11
C LYS A 203 9.25 9.45 5.48
N ILE A 204 10.17 9.72 4.54
CA ILE A 204 11.02 8.69 3.94
C ILE A 204 11.67 7.86 5.05
N HIS A 205 11.51 6.54 4.97
CA HIS A 205 12.01 5.59 5.94
C HIS A 205 12.42 4.27 5.27
N PRO A 206 13.30 3.48 5.91
CA PRO A 206 13.75 2.22 5.34
C PRO A 206 12.66 1.16 5.43
N ARG A 207 12.56 0.34 4.38
CA ARG A 207 11.75 -0.87 4.33
C ARG A 207 12.66 -2.04 3.97
N GLU A 208 12.56 -3.11 4.73
CA GLU A 208 13.35 -4.34 4.53
C GLU A 208 12.43 -5.55 4.46
N VAL A 209 12.62 -6.38 3.43
CA VAL A 209 11.87 -7.62 3.28
C VAL A 209 12.81 -8.80 3.03
N TRP A 210 12.44 -9.93 3.63
CA TRP A 210 13.04 -11.24 3.40
C TRP A 210 11.95 -12.16 2.90
N MET A 211 12.17 -12.83 1.77
CA MET A 211 11.25 -13.85 1.24
C MET A 211 12.00 -15.13 0.91
N SER A 212 11.47 -16.28 1.30
CA SER A 212 11.98 -17.56 0.80
C SER A 212 11.64 -17.73 -0.69
N PRO A 213 12.43 -18.50 -1.46
CA PRO A 213 12.18 -18.68 -2.89
C PRO A 213 10.81 -19.27 -3.24
N ASP A 214 10.29 -20.12 -2.36
CA ASP A 214 8.96 -20.73 -2.48
C ASP A 214 7.81 -19.81 -2.01
N GLY A 215 8.15 -18.65 -1.43
CA GLY A 215 7.23 -17.66 -0.88
C GLY A 215 6.51 -18.09 0.41
N ARG A 216 6.87 -19.22 1.04
CA ARG A 216 6.19 -19.72 2.24
C ARG A 216 6.66 -19.06 3.53
N LYS A 217 7.87 -18.50 3.53
CA LYS A 217 8.41 -17.77 4.66
C LYS A 217 8.74 -16.36 4.26
N GLY A 218 8.44 -15.42 5.15
CA GLY A 218 8.81 -14.05 4.92
C GLY A 218 8.81 -13.19 6.16
N TRP A 219 9.48 -12.05 6.06
CA TRP A 219 9.54 -11.07 7.14
C TRP A 219 9.61 -9.67 6.56
N LEU A 220 8.91 -8.73 7.19
CA LEU A 220 8.91 -7.32 6.81
C LEU A 220 9.28 -6.47 8.02
N ILE A 221 10.23 -5.56 7.83
CA ILE A 221 10.51 -4.46 8.74
C ILE A 221 10.22 -3.15 7.99
N GLU A 222 9.22 -2.41 8.45
CA GLU A 222 8.88 -1.08 7.96
C GLU A 222 8.50 -0.21 9.17
N PRO A 223 9.46 0.54 9.73
CA PRO A 223 9.28 1.30 10.96
C PRO A 223 8.49 2.59 10.69
N TYR A 224 7.21 2.44 10.33
CA TYR A 224 6.30 3.57 10.16
C TYR A 224 4.83 3.26 10.52
N LYS A 225 4.59 2.40 11.50
CA LYS A 225 3.30 2.40 12.20
C LYS A 225 3.58 2.20 13.66
N GLU A 226 3.02 3.02 14.54
CA GLU A 226 3.04 2.73 15.99
C GLU A 226 2.46 1.34 16.30
N ALA A 227 1.70 0.78 15.35
CA ALA A 227 1.15 -0.59 15.37
C ALA A 227 2.09 -1.71 14.86
N VAL A 228 3.22 -1.39 14.22
CA VAL A 228 4.24 -2.39 13.84
C VAL A 228 5.36 -2.26 14.85
N ASP A 229 5.47 -3.24 15.75
CA ASP A 229 6.63 -3.36 16.64
C ASP A 229 7.90 -3.13 15.82
N ARG A 230 8.87 -2.37 16.35
CA ARG A 230 10.17 -2.12 15.67
C ARG A 230 10.89 -3.41 15.25
N GLY A 231 10.45 -4.57 15.74
CA GLY A 231 10.92 -5.90 15.35
C GLY A 231 10.43 -6.39 13.97
N GLY A 232 9.41 -5.77 13.38
CA GLY A 232 8.78 -6.20 12.11
C GLY A 232 7.64 -7.21 12.29
N ILE A 233 7.07 -7.65 11.16
CA ILE A 233 5.99 -8.64 11.09
C ILE A 233 6.39 -9.86 10.26
N THR A 234 5.82 -11.01 10.59
CA THR A 234 5.93 -12.21 9.74
C THR A 234 5.04 -12.08 8.51
N LEU A 235 5.55 -12.55 7.37
CA LEU A 235 4.83 -12.74 6.11
C LEU A 235 4.71 -14.24 5.76
N ASP A 236 4.84 -15.12 6.76
CA ASP A 236 4.76 -16.56 6.54
C ASP A 236 3.39 -16.96 5.97
N ASP A 237 3.42 -17.83 4.96
CA ASP A 237 2.26 -18.44 4.30
C ASP A 237 2.44 -19.98 4.39
N PRO A 238 2.19 -20.58 5.57
CA PRO A 238 2.45 -21.99 5.82
C PRO A 238 1.46 -22.92 5.09
N GLU A 239 0.25 -22.43 4.80
CA GLU A 239 -0.78 -23.19 4.09
C GLU A 239 -0.44 -23.30 2.60
N GLY A 240 0.26 -22.31 2.04
CA GLY A 240 0.80 -22.36 0.69
C GLY A 240 -0.32 -22.33 -0.35
N GLY A 241 -0.71 -21.12 -0.74
CA GLY A 241 -1.65 -20.93 -1.85
C GLY A 241 -1.05 -21.23 -3.22
N GLU A 242 -1.91 -21.34 -4.24
CA GLU A 242 -1.47 -21.34 -5.63
C GLU A 242 -0.71 -20.04 -5.92
N ARG A 243 0.51 -20.16 -6.47
CA ARG A 243 1.31 -19.00 -6.86
C ARG A 243 0.80 -18.47 -8.20
N THR A 244 0.52 -17.17 -8.24
CA THR A 244 -0.04 -16.47 -9.40
C THR A 244 0.71 -15.16 -9.63
N LEU A 245 0.37 -14.43 -10.70
CA LEU A 245 0.96 -13.10 -10.94
C LEU A 245 0.64 -12.09 -9.81
N ASN A 246 -0.46 -12.28 -9.07
CA ASN A 246 -0.84 -11.44 -7.93
C ASN A 246 -0.40 -12.02 -6.57
N SER A 247 0.18 -13.22 -6.56
CA SER A 247 0.79 -13.85 -5.38
C SER A 247 2.09 -14.57 -5.78
N PRO A 248 3.10 -13.83 -6.29
CA PRO A 248 4.29 -14.43 -6.88
C PRO A 248 5.29 -14.88 -5.83
N SER A 249 5.95 -16.00 -6.08
CA SER A 249 7.21 -16.38 -5.43
C SER A 249 8.35 -16.42 -6.44
N TYR A 250 9.60 -16.35 -6.00
CA TYR A 250 10.76 -16.47 -6.90
C TYR A 250 10.71 -17.78 -7.71
N ASP A 251 10.37 -18.90 -7.08
CA ASP A 251 10.24 -20.19 -7.75
C ASP A 251 9.16 -20.16 -8.83
N TYR A 252 8.03 -19.51 -8.56
CA TYR A 252 6.98 -19.29 -9.55
C TYR A 252 7.47 -18.41 -10.71
N LEU A 253 8.14 -17.29 -10.41
CA LEU A 253 8.70 -16.40 -11.43
C LEU A 253 9.66 -17.14 -12.37
N ARG A 254 10.46 -18.08 -11.85
CA ARG A 254 11.38 -18.90 -12.66
C ARG A 254 10.66 -19.82 -13.65
N THR A 255 9.38 -20.12 -13.43
CA THR A 255 8.56 -20.92 -14.36
C THR A 255 7.93 -20.09 -15.48
N LEU A 256 7.91 -18.76 -15.33
CA LEU A 256 7.26 -17.89 -16.30
C LEU A 256 8.06 -17.85 -17.62
N PRO A 257 7.36 -17.73 -18.77
CA PRO A 257 8.02 -17.47 -20.03
C PRO A 257 8.74 -16.12 -19.99
N THR A 258 9.72 -15.91 -20.87
CA THR A 258 10.47 -14.64 -20.98
C THR A 258 10.14 -13.87 -22.25
N ASP A 259 9.32 -14.46 -23.12
CA ASP A 259 8.80 -13.83 -24.34
C ASP A 259 7.77 -12.74 -23.95
N PRO A 260 7.95 -11.49 -24.42
CA PRO A 260 7.12 -10.38 -23.98
C PRO A 260 5.65 -10.51 -24.40
N GLU A 261 5.37 -11.06 -25.58
CA GLU A 261 4.02 -11.25 -26.08
C GLU A 261 3.28 -12.33 -25.29
N ILE A 262 3.93 -13.46 -25.01
CA ILE A 262 3.36 -14.53 -24.18
C ILE A 262 3.13 -14.03 -22.75
N LEU A 263 4.09 -13.32 -22.17
CA LEU A 263 3.96 -12.71 -20.84
C LEU A 263 2.78 -11.75 -20.78
N LEU A 264 2.72 -10.80 -21.72
CA LEU A 264 1.66 -9.80 -21.75
C LEU A 264 0.28 -10.43 -21.90
N LYS A 265 0.15 -11.44 -22.78
CA LYS A 265 -1.09 -12.21 -22.93
C LYS A 265 -1.50 -12.87 -21.62
N LYS A 266 -0.56 -13.54 -20.93
CA LYS A 266 -0.83 -14.19 -19.64
C LYS A 266 -1.30 -13.18 -18.59
N ILE A 267 -0.65 -12.02 -18.51
CA ILE A 267 -1.02 -10.94 -17.59
C ILE A 267 -2.47 -10.49 -17.86
N TYR A 268 -2.81 -10.12 -19.10
CA TYR A 268 -4.18 -9.72 -19.43
C TYR A 268 -5.22 -10.81 -19.15
N ASP A 269 -4.86 -12.08 -19.35
CA ASP A 269 -5.76 -13.20 -19.08
C ASP A 269 -6.04 -13.39 -17.59
N GLU A 270 -5.02 -13.31 -16.74
CA GLU A 270 -5.14 -13.51 -15.28
C GLU A 270 -5.71 -12.29 -14.55
N THR A 271 -5.45 -11.09 -15.06
CA THR A 271 -5.92 -9.84 -14.42
C THR A 271 -7.23 -9.32 -15.02
N ARG A 272 -7.93 -10.14 -15.81
CA ARG A 272 -9.18 -9.75 -16.47
C ARG A 272 -10.22 -9.31 -15.44
N GLY A 273 -10.78 -8.12 -15.64
CA GLY A 273 -11.82 -7.55 -14.77
C GLY A 273 -11.29 -6.96 -13.46
N MET A 274 -9.98 -6.87 -13.29
CA MET A 274 -9.34 -6.25 -12.12
C MET A 274 -8.85 -4.83 -12.45
N GLY A 275 -8.66 -4.01 -11.40
CA GLY A 275 -8.12 -2.66 -11.49
C GLY A 275 -9.00 -1.66 -12.24
N ASN A 276 -8.46 -0.47 -12.51
CA ASN A 276 -9.14 0.64 -13.20
C ASN A 276 -9.14 0.50 -14.74
N GLY A 277 -8.98 -0.72 -15.25
CA GLY A 277 -8.89 -1.03 -16.67
C GLY A 277 -7.77 -2.01 -16.98
N PRO A 278 -7.87 -2.75 -18.09
CA PRO A 278 -6.96 -3.87 -18.38
C PRO A 278 -5.51 -3.41 -18.54
N ASP A 279 -5.27 -2.28 -19.20
CA ASP A 279 -3.92 -1.78 -19.46
C ASP A 279 -3.26 -1.22 -18.19
N GLN A 280 -4.04 -0.52 -17.35
CA GLN A 280 -3.51 -0.03 -16.07
C GLN A 280 -3.18 -1.20 -15.16
N GLN A 281 -4.08 -2.17 -15.06
CA GLN A 281 -3.86 -3.35 -14.24
C GLN A 281 -2.65 -4.16 -14.74
N ALA A 282 -2.50 -4.34 -16.04
CA ALA A 282 -1.34 -5.02 -16.61
C ALA A 282 -0.04 -4.30 -16.27
N PHE A 283 -0.02 -2.97 -16.35
CA PHE A 283 1.15 -2.17 -15.98
C PHE A 283 1.47 -2.33 -14.48
N SER A 284 0.47 -2.15 -13.61
CA SER A 284 0.64 -2.32 -12.16
C SER A 284 1.16 -3.71 -11.79
N THR A 285 0.57 -4.78 -12.36
CA THR A 285 1.03 -6.16 -12.11
C THR A 285 2.48 -6.38 -12.53
N ILE A 286 2.92 -5.82 -13.67
CA ILE A 286 4.34 -5.88 -14.05
C ILE A 286 5.22 -5.16 -13.03
N GLY A 287 4.82 -3.98 -12.57
CA GLY A 287 5.53 -3.22 -11.55
C GLY A 287 5.68 -4.01 -10.25
N ASP A 288 4.61 -4.63 -9.78
CA ASP A 288 4.61 -5.44 -8.55
C ASP A 288 5.58 -6.63 -8.63
N LEU A 289 5.65 -7.29 -9.79
CA LEU A 289 6.60 -8.38 -10.04
C LEU A 289 8.07 -7.93 -10.03
N LEU A 290 8.34 -6.65 -10.28
CA LEU A 290 9.68 -6.05 -10.34
C LEU A 290 10.08 -5.34 -9.03
N ARG A 291 9.11 -4.93 -8.21
CA ARG A 291 9.29 -4.08 -7.02
C ARG A 291 9.91 -4.80 -5.84
N GLU A 292 9.29 -5.90 -5.41
CA GLU A 292 9.59 -6.52 -4.11
C GLU A 292 10.45 -7.79 -4.19
N GLN A 293 10.84 -8.23 -5.38
CA GLN A 293 11.61 -9.47 -5.57
C GLN A 293 12.77 -9.28 -6.54
N VAL A 294 13.82 -10.07 -6.35
CA VAL A 294 14.88 -10.25 -7.36
C VAL A 294 14.28 -11.09 -8.49
N ALA A 295 13.58 -10.43 -9.42
CA ALA A 295 13.06 -11.12 -10.59
C ALA A 295 14.23 -11.74 -11.37
N PRO A 296 14.12 -12.99 -11.86
CA PRO A 296 15.16 -13.59 -12.69
C PRO A 296 15.54 -12.65 -13.86
N PRO A 297 16.84 -12.42 -14.14
CA PRO A 297 17.31 -11.39 -15.08
C PRO A 297 16.61 -11.41 -16.45
N LYS A 298 16.44 -12.60 -17.03
CA LYS A 298 15.77 -12.77 -18.33
C LYS A 298 14.26 -12.50 -18.25
N LEU A 299 13.62 -12.81 -17.13
CA LEU A 299 12.21 -12.50 -16.90
C LEU A 299 12.01 -10.98 -16.78
N ALA A 300 12.84 -10.30 -15.97
CA ALA A 300 12.79 -8.85 -15.85
C ALA A 300 12.91 -8.16 -17.22
N ALA A 301 13.86 -8.60 -18.04
CA ALA A 301 14.02 -8.12 -19.41
C ALA A 301 12.75 -8.32 -20.27
N GLY A 302 12.10 -9.50 -20.17
CA GLY A 302 10.84 -9.81 -20.83
C GLY A 302 9.69 -8.93 -20.35
N LEU A 303 9.58 -8.71 -19.03
CA LEU A 303 8.57 -7.86 -18.40
C LEU A 303 8.69 -6.39 -18.84
N TYR A 304 9.90 -5.83 -18.93
CA TYR A 304 10.10 -4.47 -19.45
C TYR A 304 9.67 -4.34 -20.92
N ARG A 305 9.99 -5.34 -21.76
CA ARG A 305 9.53 -5.37 -23.16
C ARG A 305 8.01 -5.53 -23.27
N ALA A 306 7.40 -6.31 -22.37
CA ALA A 306 5.95 -6.48 -22.30
C ALA A 306 5.27 -5.17 -21.90
N ALA A 307 5.80 -4.47 -20.88
CA ALA A 307 5.27 -3.18 -20.43
C ALA A 307 5.27 -2.14 -21.56
N ALA A 308 6.33 -2.06 -22.36
CA ALA A 308 6.41 -1.12 -23.48
C ALA A 308 5.34 -1.31 -24.57
N ARG A 309 4.67 -2.47 -24.60
CA ARG A 309 3.59 -2.79 -25.53
C ARG A 309 2.21 -2.42 -24.99
N ILE A 310 2.10 -2.09 -23.70
CA ILE A 310 0.84 -1.69 -23.07
C ILE A 310 0.47 -0.30 -23.59
N PRO A 311 -0.76 -0.09 -24.08
CA PRO A 311 -1.23 1.23 -24.49
C PRO A 311 -1.13 2.26 -23.37
N GLY A 312 -0.62 3.45 -23.73
CA GLY A 312 -0.43 4.56 -22.80
C GLY A 312 0.93 4.59 -22.08
N VAL A 313 1.79 3.59 -22.30
CA VAL A 313 3.15 3.60 -21.77
C VAL A 313 4.03 4.59 -22.54
N VAL A 314 4.79 5.39 -21.79
CA VAL A 314 5.65 6.46 -22.29
C VAL A 314 7.01 6.44 -21.61
N LEU A 315 8.01 7.04 -22.27
CA LEU A 315 9.30 7.36 -21.69
C LEU A 315 9.24 8.75 -21.05
N VAL A 316 9.80 8.88 -19.86
CA VAL A 316 10.02 10.15 -19.16
C VAL A 316 11.52 10.34 -19.00
N ASP A 317 12.05 11.45 -19.51
CA ASP A 317 13.50 11.66 -19.61
C ASP A 317 14.17 11.99 -18.27
N ASP A 318 13.41 12.42 -17.26
CA ASP A 318 13.92 12.70 -15.91
C ASP A 318 12.86 12.41 -14.84
N SER A 319 13.20 11.51 -13.93
CA SER A 319 12.46 11.21 -12.71
C SER A 319 13.42 11.00 -11.55
N VAL A 320 12.92 11.17 -10.32
CA VAL A 320 13.73 11.15 -9.10
C VAL A 320 13.15 10.14 -8.12
N ASP A 321 13.98 9.22 -7.67
CA ASP A 321 13.61 8.18 -6.71
C ASP A 321 13.60 8.72 -5.26
N ALA A 322 13.23 7.87 -4.28
CA ALA A 322 13.20 8.28 -2.87
C ALA A 322 14.58 8.61 -2.27
N ALA A 323 15.68 8.18 -2.89
CA ALA A 323 17.04 8.50 -2.47
C ALA A 323 17.57 9.79 -3.13
N GLY A 324 16.79 10.44 -3.99
CA GLY A 324 17.18 11.64 -4.73
C GLY A 324 18.01 11.36 -5.99
N ARG A 325 18.09 10.10 -6.44
CA ARG A 325 18.81 9.73 -7.66
C ARG A 325 17.95 10.04 -8.88
N HIS A 326 18.54 10.72 -9.85
CA HIS A 326 17.90 11.03 -11.13
C HIS A 326 18.05 9.86 -12.11
N GLY A 327 17.01 9.61 -12.90
CA GLY A 327 16.99 8.54 -13.89
C GLY A 327 15.99 8.78 -15.01
N ILE A 328 16.03 7.92 -16.03
CA ILE A 328 14.97 7.84 -17.03
C ILE A 328 13.85 6.93 -16.50
N ALA A 329 12.61 7.10 -16.95
CA ALA A 329 11.53 6.27 -16.48
C ALA A 329 10.59 5.75 -17.57
N ILE A 330 10.15 4.50 -17.41
CA ILE A 330 9.00 3.94 -18.11
C ILE A 330 7.78 4.28 -17.26
N ALA A 331 6.78 4.93 -17.85
CA ALA A 331 5.65 5.45 -17.10
C ALA A 331 4.31 5.16 -17.76
N ARG A 332 3.26 5.03 -16.95
CA ARG A 332 1.87 4.98 -17.41
C ARG A 332 0.99 5.83 -16.50
N THR A 333 0.06 6.57 -17.09
CA THR A 333 -0.94 7.33 -16.35
C THR A 333 -2.22 6.50 -16.27
N ASP A 334 -2.75 6.34 -15.06
CA ASP A 334 -4.13 5.88 -14.87
C ASP A 334 -5.05 7.06 -15.20
N GLU A 335 -5.83 6.92 -16.28
CA GLU A 335 -6.74 7.96 -16.73
C GLU A 335 -7.91 8.18 -15.76
N GLY A 336 -8.24 7.17 -14.94
CA GLY A 336 -9.31 7.24 -13.95
C GLY A 336 -9.04 8.29 -12.88
N ASP A 337 -7.94 8.14 -12.14
CA ASP A 337 -7.59 9.02 -11.02
C ASP A 337 -6.54 10.09 -11.40
N GLY A 338 -5.89 9.96 -12.56
CA GLY A 338 -4.83 10.87 -13.03
C GLY A 338 -3.46 10.62 -12.39
N SER A 339 -3.27 9.53 -11.66
CA SER A 339 -1.98 9.12 -11.10
C SER A 339 -1.09 8.55 -12.19
N ARG A 340 0.17 8.99 -12.25
CA ARG A 340 1.18 8.39 -13.10
C ARG A 340 2.22 7.67 -12.28
N THR A 341 2.39 6.38 -12.55
CA THR A 341 3.48 5.57 -12.01
C THR A 341 4.66 5.61 -12.97
N GLU A 342 5.84 5.83 -12.44
CA GLU A 342 7.11 5.96 -13.16
C GLU A 342 8.12 4.98 -12.56
N TRP A 343 8.55 3.98 -13.34
CA TRP A 343 9.64 3.08 -12.97
C TRP A 343 10.95 3.69 -13.39
N ILE A 344 11.81 3.97 -12.42
CA ILE A 344 13.00 4.81 -12.59
C ILE A 344 14.22 3.91 -12.77
N PHE A 345 15.01 4.21 -13.79
CA PHE A 345 16.24 3.51 -14.15
C PHE A 345 17.40 4.48 -14.20
N ASP A 346 18.56 4.02 -13.73
CA ASP A 346 19.81 4.75 -13.86
C ASP A 346 20.10 5.07 -15.33
N ARG A 347 20.52 6.30 -15.64
CA ARG A 347 20.67 6.75 -17.03
C ARG A 347 21.82 6.05 -17.77
N GLU A 348 22.85 5.63 -17.04
CA GLU A 348 24.08 5.09 -17.63
C GLU A 348 24.06 3.56 -17.65
N THR A 349 23.65 2.96 -16.53
CA THR A 349 23.66 1.52 -16.32
C THR A 349 22.32 0.85 -16.61
N TYR A 350 21.24 1.63 -16.71
CA TYR A 350 19.86 1.16 -16.83
C TYR A 350 19.40 0.23 -15.69
N THR A 351 20.09 0.29 -14.55
CA THR A 351 19.72 -0.44 -13.34
C THR A 351 18.44 0.17 -12.77
N TYR A 352 17.48 -0.68 -12.39
CA TYR A 352 16.25 -0.23 -11.72
C TYR A 352 16.58 0.41 -10.36
N LEU A 353 16.16 1.66 -10.17
CA LEU A 353 16.41 2.45 -8.98
C LEU A 353 15.25 2.43 -8.01
N GLY A 354 14.01 2.41 -8.51
CA GLY A 354 12.80 2.54 -7.71
C GLY A 354 11.64 3.04 -8.55
N GLU A 355 10.61 3.57 -7.91
CA GLU A 355 9.44 4.11 -8.60
C GLU A 355 8.96 5.42 -7.97
N ARG A 356 8.17 6.17 -8.73
CA ARG A 356 7.45 7.35 -8.27
C ARG A 356 6.02 7.34 -8.79
N THR A 357 5.06 7.60 -7.92
CA THR A 357 3.67 7.87 -8.28
C THR A 357 3.38 9.35 -8.08
N VAL A 358 3.00 10.04 -9.15
CA VAL A 358 2.75 11.49 -9.16
C VAL A 358 1.38 11.80 -9.76
N GLN A 359 0.67 12.75 -9.16
CA GLN A 359 -0.60 13.23 -9.68
C GLN A 359 -0.37 14.12 -10.92
N THR A 360 -0.95 13.79 -12.07
CA THR A 360 -0.69 14.52 -13.32
C THR A 360 -1.61 15.72 -13.54
N ARG A 361 -2.81 15.68 -12.94
CA ARG A 361 -3.86 16.71 -13.02
C ARG A 361 -4.55 16.83 -11.67
N ASP A 362 -5.14 17.98 -11.38
CA ASP A 362 -5.99 18.12 -10.20
C ASP A 362 -7.14 17.08 -10.28
N ALA A 363 -7.23 16.21 -9.27
CA ALA A 363 -8.23 15.16 -9.20
C ALA A 363 -8.41 14.71 -7.75
N GLU A 364 -9.65 14.38 -7.36
CA GLU A 364 -9.94 13.76 -6.04
C GLU A 364 -9.40 14.54 -4.82
N GLY A 365 -9.32 15.87 -4.94
CA GLY A 365 -8.77 16.74 -3.90
C GLY A 365 -7.23 16.75 -3.81
N ILE A 366 -6.54 16.09 -4.73
CA ILE A 366 -5.09 16.06 -4.84
C ILE A 366 -4.65 16.99 -5.97
N LYS A 367 -3.67 17.85 -5.68
CA LYS A 367 -3.13 18.82 -6.62
C LYS A 367 -2.20 18.14 -7.64
N ALA A 368 -2.22 18.59 -8.89
CA ALA A 368 -1.22 18.23 -9.90
C ALA A 368 0.21 18.47 -9.40
N GLY A 369 1.10 17.54 -9.72
CA GLY A 369 2.49 17.52 -9.26
C GLY A 369 2.68 16.87 -7.89
N THR A 370 1.62 16.55 -7.14
CA THR A 370 1.75 15.91 -5.82
C THR A 370 2.33 14.51 -5.98
N VAL A 371 3.44 14.24 -5.29
CA VAL A 371 4.02 12.89 -5.19
C VAL A 371 3.22 12.11 -4.16
N LYS A 372 2.51 11.07 -4.63
CA LYS A 372 1.68 10.17 -3.81
C LYS A 372 2.50 9.00 -3.25
N GLY A 373 3.63 8.69 -3.88
CA GLY A 373 4.54 7.68 -3.38
C GLY A 373 5.85 7.70 -4.13
N HIS A 374 6.92 7.29 -3.47
CA HIS A 374 8.16 6.98 -4.14
C HIS A 374 8.97 5.94 -3.37
N THR A 375 9.82 5.23 -4.10
CA THR A 375 10.73 4.23 -3.53
C THR A 375 12.12 4.39 -4.10
N ALA A 376 13.11 3.86 -3.39
CA ALA A 376 14.47 3.68 -3.90
C ALA A 376 15.04 2.36 -3.37
N VAL A 377 15.34 1.42 -4.25
CA VAL A 377 16.06 0.19 -3.91
C VAL A 377 17.49 0.57 -3.55
N THR A 378 17.91 0.19 -2.35
CA THR A 378 19.23 0.51 -1.79
C THR A 378 20.11 -0.72 -1.61
N ASP A 379 19.53 -1.89 -1.43
CA ASP A 379 20.27 -3.14 -1.33
C ASP A 379 19.43 -4.34 -1.81
N ARG A 380 20.10 -5.33 -2.41
CA ARG A 380 19.51 -6.62 -2.83
C ARG A 380 20.54 -7.70 -2.61
N ALA A 381 20.13 -8.80 -1.96
CA ALA A 381 21.02 -9.91 -1.69
C ALA A 381 20.28 -11.23 -1.52
N VAL A 382 21.07 -12.31 -1.47
CA VAL A 382 20.63 -13.60 -0.94
C VAL A 382 21.33 -13.79 0.41
N VAL A 383 20.55 -14.16 1.43
CA VAL A 383 21.03 -14.35 2.81
C VAL A 383 20.60 -15.71 3.35
N ASP A 384 21.32 -16.24 4.34
CA ASP A 384 21.13 -17.60 4.83
C ASP A 384 20.01 -17.73 5.87
N ALA A 385 19.53 -16.61 6.41
CA ALA A 385 18.46 -16.59 7.39
C ALA A 385 17.55 -15.37 7.27
N VAL A 386 16.30 -15.53 7.68
CA VAL A 386 15.37 -14.42 7.86
C VAL A 386 15.96 -13.41 8.86
N LYS A 387 15.77 -12.10 8.61
CA LYS A 387 16.33 -10.98 9.42
C LYS A 387 17.86 -10.82 9.33
N GLN A 388 18.56 -11.64 8.57
CA GLN A 388 19.99 -11.42 8.29
C GLN A 388 20.16 -10.33 7.24
N ARG A 389 20.99 -9.32 7.52
CA ARG A 389 21.39 -8.33 6.52
C ARG A 389 22.69 -8.76 5.83
N PRO A 390 22.95 -8.32 4.58
CA PRO A 390 24.22 -8.58 3.89
C PRO A 390 25.42 -8.02 4.65
N ALA A 391 26.58 -8.66 4.52
CA ALA A 391 27.82 -8.14 5.08
C ALA A 391 28.16 -6.79 4.38
N GLY A 392 28.33 -5.73 5.18
CA GLY A 392 28.53 -4.36 4.67
C GLY A 392 27.32 -3.42 4.80
N SER A 393 26.12 -3.97 5.07
CA SER A 393 24.93 -3.18 5.39
C SER A 393 24.98 -2.68 6.84
N ALA A 394 25.85 -1.71 7.13
CA ALA A 394 25.87 -1.01 8.41
C ALA A 394 24.59 -0.16 8.59
N PRO A 395 24.08 0.01 9.82
CA PRO A 395 22.94 0.88 10.08
C PRO A 395 23.37 2.34 10.03
N GLY A 396 22.99 3.04 8.96
CA GLY A 396 22.87 4.50 8.92
C GLY A 396 24.18 5.29 9.03
N GLU A 397 24.90 5.42 7.93
CA GLU A 397 25.81 6.55 7.75
C GLU A 397 25.30 7.38 6.56
N ARG A 398 24.70 8.54 6.87
CA ARG A 398 24.40 9.54 5.86
C ARG A 398 25.70 9.88 5.14
N ALA A 399 25.71 9.76 3.82
CA ALA A 399 26.73 10.39 3.01
C ALA A 399 26.83 11.88 3.42
N PRO A 400 28.05 12.41 3.68
CA PRO A 400 28.20 13.83 3.99
C PRO A 400 27.73 14.66 2.79
N ALA A 401 26.97 15.71 3.08
CA ALA A 401 26.49 16.65 2.06
C ALA A 401 27.67 17.19 1.22
N PRO A 402 27.49 17.39 -0.10
CA PRO A 402 28.54 17.95 -0.94
C PRO A 402 28.96 19.31 -0.41
N ALA A 403 30.27 19.50 -0.23
CA ALA A 403 30.86 20.74 0.23
C ALA A 403 30.48 21.89 -0.72
N THR A 404 29.93 22.96 -0.15
CA THR A 404 29.71 24.24 -0.83
C THR A 404 31.03 24.73 -1.44
N PRO A 405 31.07 25.17 -2.70
CA PRO A 405 32.29 25.71 -3.27
C PRO A 405 32.65 27.01 -2.55
N SER A 406 33.85 27.01 -1.96
CA SER A 406 34.46 28.19 -1.35
C SER A 406 34.68 29.25 -2.42
N ALA A 407 34.08 30.43 -2.23
CA ALA A 407 34.38 31.61 -3.03
C ALA A 407 35.76 32.15 -2.62
N GLY A 408 36.74 31.97 -3.49
CA GLY A 408 37.97 32.77 -3.60
C GLY A 408 38.32 32.80 -5.08
N THR A 409 38.58 33.93 -5.73
CA THR A 409 39.28 35.15 -5.29
C THR A 409 38.66 36.37 -5.95
#